data_AF-A0A4Y8SZR1-F1
#
_entry.id   AF-A0A4Y8SZR1-F1
#
_cell.length_a   1.000
_cell.length_b   1.000
_cell.length_c   1.000
_cell.angle_alpha   90.00
_cell.angle_beta   90.00
_cell.angle_gamma   90.00
#
_symmetry.space_group_name_H-M   'P 1'
#
loop_
_entity.id
_entity.type
_entity.pdbx_description
1 polymer ?
#
loop_
_entity_poly.entity_id
_entity_poly.type
_entity_poly.pdbx_seq_one_letter_code
_entity_poly.pdbx_strand_id
1 'polypeptide(L)'
;MNVSIYNRENKEWKERKETKNNSFNEVLKTLQILEKNLGGNTCIAPSELDLGIYPELIKMENIIRNKLIGYQEDFYFFDIYYYFLFERKVLWLVRETGTRIINLCNYENVEEKQVAFEILEFYIYQNCSVIYSIIDGRLKKLNNHQALELLERVKISKNLIC
;
A
#
# COMPACT_ATOMS: atom_id res chain seq x y z
N MET A 1 15.15 1.72 8.90
CA MET A 1 14.41 1.57 7.63
C MET A 1 15.18 2.32 6.55
N ASN A 2 15.33 1.72 5.37
CA ASN A 2 15.96 2.34 4.21
C ASN A 2 14.86 2.65 3.20
N VAL A 3 14.57 3.94 3.00
CA VAL A 3 13.50 4.38 2.12
C VAL A 3 13.92 5.57 1.27
N SER A 4 13.40 5.59 0.05
CA SER A 4 13.38 6.76 -0.81
C SER A 4 12.02 7.47 -0.67
N ILE A 5 12.08 8.79 -0.57
CA ILE A 5 10.93 9.68 -0.49
C ILE A 5 10.70 10.24 -1.89
N TYR A 6 9.51 10.01 -2.42
CA TYR A 6 9.07 10.50 -3.72
C TYR A 6 8.01 11.56 -3.57
N ASN A 7 7.92 12.44 -4.55
CA ASN A 7 6.79 13.34 -4.70
C ASN A 7 6.20 13.18 -6.11
N ARG A 8 4.87 13.23 -6.19
CA ARG A 8 4.12 13.15 -7.43
C ARG A 8 4.01 14.53 -8.10
N GLU A 9 4.72 14.75 -9.20
CA GLU A 9 4.65 16.01 -9.96
C GLU A 9 4.38 15.76 -11.43
N ASN A 10 3.47 16.52 -12.05
CA ASN A 10 3.22 16.47 -13.50
C ASN A 10 3.01 15.05 -14.05
N LYS A 11 2.39 14.18 -13.26
CA LYS A 11 2.20 12.76 -13.57
C LYS A 11 3.49 11.93 -13.65
N GLU A 12 4.59 12.40 -13.07
CA GLU A 12 5.83 11.64 -12.82
C GLU A 12 6.11 11.48 -11.31
N TRP A 13 6.77 10.37 -10.93
CA TRP A 13 7.30 10.18 -9.58
C TRP A 13 8.72 10.71 -9.56
N LYS A 14 9.00 11.68 -8.69
CA LYS A 14 10.34 12.26 -8.56
C LYS A 14 10.90 11.97 -7.19
N GLU A 15 12.05 11.31 -7.15
CA GLU A 15 12.78 11.10 -5.91
C GLU A 15 13.28 12.44 -5.35
N ARG A 16 13.12 12.64 -4.05
CA ARG A 16 13.54 13.86 -3.35
C ARG A 16 14.67 13.62 -2.38
N LYS A 17 14.62 12.48 -1.71
CA LYS A 17 15.54 12.17 -0.63
C LYS A 17 15.57 10.67 -0.42
N GLU A 18 16.77 10.14 -0.29
CA GLU A 18 16.97 8.82 0.28
C GLU A 18 17.31 8.96 1.77
N THR A 19 16.74 8.08 2.61
CA THR A 19 17.04 8.01 4.05
C THR A 19 17.41 6.59 4.42
N LYS A 20 18.52 6.43 5.16
CA LYS A 20 19.07 5.13 5.56
C LYS A 20 19.11 5.04 7.08
N ASN A 21 18.81 3.86 7.61
CA ASN A 21 18.86 3.53 9.04
C ASN A 21 17.98 4.40 9.95
N ASN A 22 16.91 5.01 9.42
CA ASN A 22 15.99 5.82 10.23
C ASN A 22 14.89 4.96 10.86
N SER A 23 14.38 5.40 12.02
CA SER A 23 13.15 4.86 12.59
C SER A 23 11.92 5.27 11.75
N PHE A 24 10.83 4.50 11.86
CA PHE A 24 9.58 4.83 11.16
C PHE A 24 9.05 6.23 11.51
N ASN A 25 9.15 6.62 12.80
CA ASN A 25 8.70 7.92 13.27
C ASN A 25 9.51 9.09 12.68
N GLU A 26 10.81 8.92 12.48
CA GLU A 26 11.65 9.94 11.83
C GLU A 26 11.32 10.08 10.34
N VAL A 27 11.05 8.97 9.67
CA VAL A 27 10.59 8.96 8.27
C VAL A 27 9.25 9.68 8.16
N LEU A 28 8.29 9.36 9.03
CA LEU A 28 6.97 9.98 9.01
C LEU A 28 7.04 11.50 9.26
N LYS A 29 7.85 11.94 10.23
CA LYS A 29 8.09 13.38 10.46
C LYS A 29 8.69 14.07 9.24
N THR A 30 9.67 13.43 8.59
CA THR A 30 10.30 13.95 7.36
C THR A 30 9.27 14.05 6.24
N LEU A 31 8.44 13.02 6.09
CA LEU A 31 7.38 12.96 5.09
C LEU A 31 6.37 14.10 5.27
N GLN A 32 5.89 14.31 6.50
CA GLN A 32 4.95 15.40 6.83
C GLN A 32 5.54 16.80 6.56
N ILE A 33 6.83 17.01 6.84
CA ILE A 33 7.51 18.28 6.54
C ILE A 33 7.57 18.50 5.02
N LEU A 34 7.94 17.47 4.25
CA LEU A 34 8.00 17.55 2.79
C LEU A 34 6.62 17.72 2.15
N GLU A 35 5.61 17.00 2.65
CA GLU A 35 4.20 17.12 2.24
C GLU A 35 3.76 18.59 2.29
N LYS A 36 4.05 19.27 3.41
CA LYS A 36 3.71 20.69 3.62
C LYS A 36 4.46 21.63 2.67
N ASN A 37 5.72 21.33 2.37
CA ASN A 37 6.57 22.19 1.54
C ASN A 37 6.31 22.02 0.04
N LEU A 38 5.94 20.82 -0.40
CA LEU A 38 5.76 20.46 -1.81
C LEU A 38 4.30 20.50 -2.27
N GLY A 39 3.35 20.74 -1.36
CA GLY A 39 1.92 20.80 -1.70
C GLY A 39 1.23 19.43 -1.81
N GLY A 40 1.76 18.42 -1.12
CA GLY A 40 1.13 17.10 -0.98
C GLY A 40 1.60 16.02 -1.96
N ASN A 41 1.01 14.83 -1.84
CA ASN A 41 1.28 13.62 -2.65
C ASN A 41 2.73 13.12 -2.51
N THR A 42 3.29 13.22 -1.31
CA THR A 42 4.63 12.70 -1.00
C THR A 42 4.46 11.29 -0.46
N CYS A 43 5.23 10.35 -0.99
CA CYS A 43 5.19 8.96 -0.56
C CYS A 43 6.56 8.43 -0.17
N ILE A 44 6.54 7.30 0.53
CA ILE A 44 7.73 6.50 0.82
C ILE A 44 7.69 5.18 0.06
N ALA A 45 8.85 4.74 -0.39
CA ALA A 45 9.06 3.42 -0.96
C ALA A 45 10.39 2.85 -0.44
N PRO A 46 10.58 1.52 -0.43
CA PRO A 46 11.90 0.94 -0.20
C PRO A 46 12.97 1.63 -1.06
N SER A 47 14.16 1.85 -0.49
CA SER A 47 15.30 2.40 -1.21
C SER A 47 15.60 1.62 -2.50
N GLU A 48 16.24 2.29 -3.45
CA GLU A 48 16.70 1.70 -4.74
C GLU A 48 15.58 1.35 -5.74
N LEU A 49 14.30 1.60 -5.41
CA LEU A 49 13.19 1.43 -6.33
C LEU A 49 12.91 2.69 -7.16
N ASP A 50 12.95 2.60 -8.48
CA ASP A 50 12.41 3.65 -9.34
C ASP A 50 10.88 3.53 -9.44
N LEU A 51 10.12 4.40 -8.77
CA LEU A 51 8.65 4.36 -8.86
C LEU A 51 8.12 4.64 -10.28
N GLY A 52 8.91 5.27 -11.15
CA GLY A 52 8.54 5.60 -12.53
C GLY A 52 8.27 4.38 -13.42
N ILE A 53 8.85 3.22 -13.09
CA ILE A 53 8.71 2.01 -13.90
C ILE A 53 7.48 1.15 -13.55
N TYR A 54 6.67 1.56 -12.57
CA TYR A 54 5.51 0.79 -12.08
C TYR A 54 4.18 1.45 -12.52
N PRO A 55 3.67 1.17 -13.73
CA PRO A 55 2.46 1.81 -14.26
C PRO A 55 1.20 1.50 -13.46
N GLU A 56 1.18 0.42 -12.67
CA GLU A 56 0.10 0.10 -11.74
C GLU A 56 -0.11 1.18 -10.68
N LEU A 57 0.93 1.88 -10.24
CA LEU A 57 0.81 2.94 -9.24
C LEU A 57 -0.02 4.11 -9.77
N ILE A 58 0.11 4.42 -11.06
CA ILE A 58 -0.72 5.44 -11.73
C ILE A 58 -2.18 4.99 -11.76
N LYS A 59 -2.44 3.69 -11.97
CA LYS A 59 -3.82 3.15 -11.94
C LYS A 59 -4.41 3.24 -10.54
N MET A 60 -3.64 2.89 -9.51
CA MET A 60 -4.06 3.01 -8.11
C MET A 60 -4.33 4.48 -7.74
N GLU A 61 -3.43 5.39 -8.09
CA GLU A 61 -3.62 6.83 -7.87
C GLU A 61 -4.92 7.34 -8.53
N ASN A 62 -5.17 6.98 -9.79
CA ASN A 62 -6.39 7.37 -10.48
C ASN A 62 -7.65 6.80 -9.79
N ILE A 63 -7.58 5.59 -9.22
CA ILE A 63 -8.70 5.00 -8.48
C ILE A 63 -8.99 5.82 -7.22
N ILE A 64 -7.98 6.17 -6.42
CA ILE A 64 -8.21 6.95 -5.19
C ILE A 64 -8.68 8.37 -5.49
N ARG A 65 -8.13 9.03 -6.52
CA ARG A 65 -8.52 10.39 -6.89
C ARG A 65 -9.97 10.48 -7.33
N ASN A 66 -10.49 9.41 -7.92
CA ASN A 66 -11.88 9.33 -8.38
C ASN A 66 -12.86 8.83 -7.32
N LYS A 67 -12.39 8.12 -6.29
CA LYS A 67 -13.25 7.47 -5.29
C LYS A 67 -13.23 8.13 -3.91
N LEU A 68 -12.06 8.59 -3.47
CA LEU A 68 -11.90 9.16 -2.14
C LEU A 68 -12.28 10.63 -2.14
N ILE A 69 -13.07 11.03 -1.15
CA ILE A 69 -13.41 12.43 -0.91
C ILE A 69 -12.45 12.96 0.16
N GLY A 70 -11.48 13.77 -0.27
CA GLY A 70 -10.52 14.40 0.63
C GLY A 70 -9.31 13.51 0.94
N TYR A 71 -9.44 12.62 1.92
CA TYR A 71 -8.30 11.89 2.51
C TYR A 71 -7.71 10.84 1.56
N GLN A 72 -6.46 11.04 1.16
CA GLN A 72 -5.69 10.20 0.22
C GLN A 72 -4.34 9.76 0.80
N GLU A 73 -3.99 10.22 2.00
CA GLU A 73 -2.69 10.07 2.63
C GLU A 73 -2.37 8.61 2.94
N ASP A 74 -3.37 7.76 3.22
CA ASP A 74 -3.17 6.31 3.40
C ASP A 74 -2.39 5.70 2.22
N PHE A 75 -2.77 6.09 1.00
CA PHE A 75 -2.15 5.58 -0.22
C PHE A 75 -0.67 6.00 -0.32
N TYR A 76 -0.39 7.28 -0.08
CA TYR A 76 0.96 7.81 -0.22
C TYR A 76 1.88 7.41 0.94
N PHE A 77 1.38 7.42 2.17
CA PHE A 77 2.22 7.26 3.36
C PHE A 77 2.46 5.79 3.70
N PHE A 78 1.50 4.92 3.39
CA PHE A 78 1.55 3.52 3.80
C PHE A 78 1.44 2.56 2.61
N ASP A 79 0.43 2.69 1.76
CA ASP A 79 0.13 1.65 0.77
C ASP A 79 1.27 1.44 -0.22
N ILE A 80 1.88 2.50 -0.77
CA ILE A 80 3.00 2.34 -1.72
C ILE A 80 4.15 1.57 -1.08
N TYR A 81 4.53 1.92 0.16
CA TYR A 81 5.59 1.22 0.88
C TYR A 81 5.25 -0.25 1.13
N TYR A 82 4.07 -0.54 1.67
CA TYR A 82 3.65 -1.92 1.97
C TYR A 82 3.41 -2.75 0.72
N TYR A 83 2.98 -2.13 -0.39
CA TYR A 83 2.85 -2.80 -1.68
C TYR A 83 4.16 -3.44 -2.11
N PHE A 84 5.27 -2.70 -2.00
CA PHE A 84 6.59 -3.23 -2.32
C PHE A 84 7.15 -4.15 -1.23
N LEU A 85 6.87 -3.87 0.04
CA LEU A 85 7.28 -4.74 1.14
C LEU A 85 6.67 -6.15 1.02
N PHE A 86 5.42 -6.23 0.56
CA PHE A 86 4.71 -7.49 0.32
C PHE A 86 4.90 -8.02 -1.10
N GLU A 87 6.04 -7.71 -1.72
CA GLU A 87 6.43 -8.18 -3.05
C GLU A 87 5.35 -8.02 -4.11
N ARG A 88 4.62 -6.91 -4.07
CA ARG A 88 3.59 -6.57 -5.06
C ARG A 88 2.43 -7.58 -5.11
N LYS A 89 2.21 -8.35 -4.02
CA LYS A 89 1.11 -9.31 -3.84
C LYS A 89 0.25 -8.84 -2.65
N VAL A 90 -0.84 -8.15 -2.93
CA VAL A 90 -1.70 -7.56 -1.89
C VAL A 90 -3.19 -7.61 -2.22
N LEU A 91 -4.02 -7.61 -1.18
CA LEU A 91 -5.36 -7.05 -1.27
C LEU A 91 -5.26 -5.55 -0.99
N TRP A 92 -5.92 -4.76 -1.81
CA TRP A 92 -6.03 -3.31 -1.63
C TRP A 92 -7.49 -2.92 -1.50
N LEU A 93 -7.83 -2.43 -0.31
CA LEU A 93 -9.17 -2.06 0.09
C LEU A 93 -9.29 -0.55 -0.06
N VAL A 94 -10.23 -0.10 -0.89
CA VAL A 94 -10.54 1.31 -1.08
C VAL A 94 -11.88 1.60 -0.43
N ARG A 95 -11.87 2.54 0.51
CA ARG A 95 -13.02 2.94 1.35
C ARG A 95 -13.50 4.31 0.91
N GLU A 96 -14.48 4.90 1.59
CA GLU A 96 -14.86 6.30 1.34
C GLU A 96 -13.80 7.28 1.89
N THR A 97 -13.21 6.93 3.02
CA THR A 97 -12.31 7.79 3.81
C THR A 97 -10.90 7.19 3.97
N GLY A 98 -10.36 6.64 2.88
CA GLY A 98 -8.97 6.16 2.85
C GLY A 98 -8.82 4.77 2.24
N THR A 99 -7.67 4.16 2.46
CA THR A 99 -7.30 2.87 1.88
C THR A 99 -6.65 1.96 2.91
N ARG A 100 -6.51 0.69 2.57
CA ARG A 100 -5.79 -0.29 3.38
C ARG A 100 -5.18 -1.37 2.49
N ILE A 101 -3.94 -1.74 2.76
CA ILE A 101 -3.30 -2.93 2.18
C ILE A 101 -3.32 -4.10 3.16
N ILE A 102 -3.54 -5.30 2.63
CA ILE A 102 -3.36 -6.58 3.30
C ILE A 102 -2.39 -7.44 2.47
N ASN A 103 -1.40 -8.03 3.14
CA ASN A 103 -0.37 -8.89 2.56
C ASN A 103 -0.98 -10.14 1.89
N LEU A 104 -0.52 -10.52 0.70
CA LEU A 104 -0.82 -11.81 0.05
C LEU A 104 0.43 -12.64 -0.30
N CYS A 105 1.64 -12.25 0.10
CA CYS A 105 2.84 -13.06 -0.16
C CYS A 105 2.89 -14.28 0.78
N ASN A 106 3.09 -14.02 2.06
CA ASN A 106 3.25 -15.01 3.11
C ASN A 106 3.02 -14.38 4.49
N TYR A 107 2.65 -15.21 5.46
CA TYR A 107 2.58 -14.83 6.87
C TYR A 107 3.63 -15.60 7.67
N GLU A 108 4.20 -14.98 8.69
CA GLU A 108 5.20 -15.63 9.55
C GLU A 108 4.55 -16.71 10.43
N ASN A 109 3.33 -16.46 10.89
CA ASN A 109 2.61 -17.32 11.83
C ASN A 109 1.08 -17.20 11.66
N VAL A 110 0.35 -18.04 12.39
CA VAL A 110 -1.13 -18.10 12.36
C VAL A 110 -1.76 -16.80 12.88
N GLU A 111 -1.16 -16.19 13.90
CA GLU A 111 -1.70 -14.97 14.53
C GLU A 111 -1.68 -13.79 13.54
N GLU A 112 -0.59 -13.60 12.81
CA GLU A 112 -0.49 -12.55 11.79
C GLU A 112 -1.53 -12.75 10.67
N LYS A 113 -1.71 -13.99 10.21
CA LYS A 113 -2.72 -14.32 9.22
C LYS A 113 -4.14 -14.08 9.76
N GLN A 114 -4.39 -14.41 11.02
CA GLN A 114 -5.67 -14.18 11.68
C GLN A 114 -5.99 -12.68 11.78
N VAL A 115 -5.02 -11.85 12.15
CA VAL A 115 -5.17 -10.38 12.15
C VAL A 115 -5.53 -9.86 10.76
N ALA A 116 -4.95 -10.41 9.70
CA ALA A 116 -5.32 -10.05 8.34
C ALA A 116 -6.77 -10.40 7.98
N PHE A 117 -7.28 -11.55 8.45
CA PHE A 117 -8.69 -11.90 8.31
C PHE A 117 -9.59 -10.93 9.05
N GLU A 118 -9.29 -10.63 10.31
CA GLU A 118 -10.06 -9.70 11.13
C GLU A 118 -10.13 -8.30 10.50
N ILE A 119 -9.03 -7.81 9.95
CA ILE A 119 -8.98 -6.54 9.22
C ILE A 119 -9.89 -6.59 7.98
N LEU A 120 -9.81 -7.66 7.18
CA LEU A 120 -10.63 -7.81 5.98
C LEU A 120 -12.11 -7.86 6.32
N GLU A 121 -12.50 -8.68 7.30
CA GLU A 121 -13.88 -8.82 7.76
C GLU A 121 -14.42 -7.52 8.34
N PHE A 122 -13.63 -6.82 9.17
CA PHE A 122 -13.99 -5.51 9.71
C PHE A 122 -14.34 -4.53 8.60
N TYR A 123 -13.50 -4.43 7.57
CA TYR A 123 -13.77 -3.50 6.47
C TYR A 123 -14.88 -3.94 5.53
N ILE A 124 -15.09 -5.25 5.35
CA ILE A 124 -16.26 -5.77 4.66
C ILE A 124 -17.54 -5.34 5.40
N TYR A 125 -17.56 -5.48 6.73
CA TYR A 125 -18.71 -5.09 7.56
C TYR A 125 -18.96 -3.57 7.55
N GLN A 126 -17.89 -2.77 7.48
CA GLN A 126 -17.95 -1.31 7.34
C GLN A 126 -18.25 -0.83 5.90
N ASN A 127 -18.79 -1.70 5.03
CA ASN A 127 -19.13 -1.39 3.65
C ASN A 127 -17.95 -0.85 2.81
N CYS A 128 -16.81 -1.54 2.84
CA CYS A 128 -15.69 -1.24 1.96
C CYS A 128 -16.15 -1.09 0.50
N SER A 129 -15.84 0.07 -0.11
CA SER A 129 -16.39 0.46 -1.40
C SER A 129 -15.92 -0.42 -2.54
N VAL A 130 -14.65 -0.84 -2.53
CA VAL A 130 -14.10 -1.79 -3.49
C VAL A 130 -12.86 -2.49 -2.95
N ILE A 131 -12.74 -3.78 -3.25
CA ILE A 131 -11.56 -4.59 -2.97
C ILE A 131 -10.89 -4.96 -4.30
N TYR A 132 -9.58 -4.75 -4.39
CA TYR A 132 -8.75 -5.23 -5.48
C TYR A 132 -7.75 -6.27 -4.96
N SER A 133 -7.52 -7.31 -5.75
CA SER A 133 -6.24 -8.01 -5.70
C SER A 133 -5.26 -7.30 -6.64
N ILE A 134 -4.03 -7.09 -6.16
CA ILE A 134 -2.93 -6.56 -6.95
C ILE A 134 -1.79 -7.57 -6.84
N ILE A 135 -1.52 -8.27 -7.94
CA ILE A 135 -0.47 -9.28 -8.03
C ILE A 135 0.41 -8.93 -9.21
N ASP A 136 1.67 -8.61 -8.94
CA ASP A 136 2.67 -8.25 -9.95
C ASP A 136 2.20 -7.14 -10.91
N GLY A 137 1.54 -6.13 -10.36
CA GLY A 137 1.00 -4.97 -11.07
C GLY A 137 -0.34 -5.21 -11.78
N ARG A 138 -0.92 -6.41 -11.68
CA ARG A 138 -2.24 -6.73 -12.24
C ARG A 138 -3.33 -6.48 -11.21
N LEU A 139 -4.15 -5.46 -11.45
CA LEU A 139 -5.31 -5.14 -10.63
C LEU A 139 -6.53 -5.95 -11.09
N LYS A 140 -7.14 -6.70 -10.17
CA LYS A 140 -8.42 -7.41 -10.38
C LYS A 140 -9.38 -7.07 -9.25
N LYS A 141 -10.51 -6.45 -9.59
CA LYS A 141 -11.60 -6.20 -8.64
C LYS A 141 -12.19 -7.52 -8.16
N LEU A 142 -12.41 -7.64 -6.85
CA LEU A 142 -12.96 -8.82 -6.19
C LEU A 142 -14.30 -8.49 -5.51
N ASN A 143 -15.12 -9.52 -5.30
CA ASN A 143 -16.17 -9.50 -4.29
C ASN A 143 -15.63 -10.01 -2.94
N ASN A 144 -16.43 -9.87 -1.89
CA ASN A 144 -16.03 -10.22 -0.52
C ASN A 144 -15.61 -11.70 -0.39
N HIS A 145 -16.36 -12.61 -1.00
CA HIS A 145 -16.07 -14.04 -0.95
C HIS A 145 -14.73 -14.36 -1.63
N GLN A 146 -14.48 -13.80 -2.81
CA GLN A 146 -13.22 -13.98 -3.53
C GLN A 146 -12.02 -13.43 -2.76
N ALA A 147 -12.19 -12.33 -2.01
CA ALA A 147 -11.12 -11.75 -1.19
C ALA A 147 -10.76 -12.67 -0.02
N LEU A 148 -11.77 -13.22 0.66
CA LEU A 148 -11.59 -14.19 1.75
C LEU A 148 -10.90 -15.47 1.25
N GLU A 149 -11.38 -16.05 0.14
CA GLU A 149 -10.74 -17.24 -0.47
C GLU A 149 -9.29 -16.99 -0.85
N LEU A 150 -8.96 -15.78 -1.34
CA LEU A 150 -7.60 -15.45 -1.72
C LEU A 150 -6.68 -15.37 -0.50
N LEU A 151 -7.14 -14.74 0.58
CA LEU A 151 -6.40 -14.64 1.84
C LEU A 151 -6.21 -16.02 2.51
N GLU A 152 -7.22 -16.89 2.43
CA GLU A 152 -7.14 -18.26 2.95
C GLU A 152 -6.02 -19.07 2.29
N ARG A 153 -5.77 -18.86 1.00
CA ARG A 153 -4.73 -19.57 0.24
C ARG A 153 -3.31 -19.09 0.54
N VAL A 154 -3.13 -17.95 1.21
CA VAL A 154 -1.79 -17.42 1.54
C VAL A 154 -1.11 -18.36 2.52
N LYS A 155 0.15 -18.71 2.24
CA LYS A 155 0.90 -19.67 3.05
C LYS A 155 1.41 -19.02 4.34
N ILE A 156 1.49 -19.83 5.39
CA ILE A 156 2.27 -19.51 6.59
C ILE A 156 3.66 -20.10 6.38
N SER A 157 4.68 -19.26 6.34
CA SER A 157 6.07 -19.65 6.11
C SER A 157 6.99 -18.71 6.86
N LYS A 158 7.84 -19.27 7.73
CA LYS A 158 8.93 -18.53 8.41
C LYS A 158 10.01 -18.07 7.44
N ASN A 159 10.12 -18.70 6.27
CA ASN A 159 10.99 -18.22 5.22
C ASN A 159 10.24 -17.12 4.48
N LEU A 160 10.69 -15.87 4.66
CA LEU A 160 10.32 -14.68 3.87
C LEU A 160 10.75 -14.78 2.40
N ILE A 161 11.24 -15.93 1.95
CA ILE A 161 11.59 -16.18 0.56
C ILE A 161 10.34 -16.75 -0.12
N CYS A 162 9.51 -15.84 -0.62
CA CYS A 162 8.72 -16.03 -1.81
C CYS A 162 9.68 -15.94 -3.05
#